data_AF-A0A9D2IXQ9-F1
#
_entry.id   AF-A0A9D2IXQ9-F1
#
_cell.length_a   1.000
_cell.length_b   1.000
_cell.length_c   1.000
_cell.angle_alpha   90.00
_cell.angle_beta   90.00
_cell.angle_gamma   90.00
#
_symmetry.space_group_name_H-M   'P 1'
#
loop_
_entity.id
_entity.type
_entity.pdbx_description
1 polymer ?
#
loop_
_entity_poly.entity_id
_entity_poly.type
_entity_poly.pdbx_seq_one_letter_code
_entity_poly.pdbx_strand_id
1 'polypeptide(L)'
;MKKLFLSFAIMLLTTVYAFGASYEPKYSEKINRYSTGVFAVTEKVTVYDEPSDTSQIIDVIEIDKIKEKVRTNTGETSFHSVFTTFSTDKNLYFITVIDEAQDLVKLCYDNKTGWVKAEENYYIWKDFLFQYGKENGLYFFRNAKPENMALYQKPDETSKKIASFDYARPVFLKLIRGSWALASMSDFGDDSYVIGWIRWRNQDGSFILFPHI
;
A
#
# COMPACT_ATOMS: atom_id res chain seq x y z
N MET A 1 25.82 -4.34 45.75
CA MET A 1 24.49 -4.86 45.38
C MET A 1 23.58 -3.84 44.70
N LYS A 2 23.46 -2.58 45.17
CA LYS A 2 22.64 -1.54 44.51
C LYS A 2 23.00 -1.24 43.03
N LYS A 3 24.29 -1.31 42.66
CA LYS A 3 24.74 -1.05 41.27
C LYS A 3 24.39 -2.18 40.28
N LEU A 4 24.31 -3.43 40.75
CA LEU A 4 23.89 -4.58 39.93
C LEU A 4 22.37 -4.55 39.66
N PHE A 5 21.58 -4.10 40.64
CA PHE A 5 20.14 -3.92 40.47
C PHE A 5 19.81 -2.80 39.47
N LEU A 6 20.58 -1.71 39.47
CA LEU A 6 20.41 -0.61 38.53
C LEU A 6 20.78 -1.03 37.09
N SER A 7 21.86 -1.79 36.91
CA SER A 7 22.22 -2.34 35.59
C SER A 7 21.20 -3.35 35.07
N PHE A 8 20.59 -4.17 35.94
CA PHE A 8 19.52 -5.09 35.56
C PHE A 8 18.22 -4.37 35.21
N ALA A 9 17.87 -3.30 35.93
CA ALA A 9 16.71 -2.46 35.64
C ALA A 9 16.85 -1.69 34.31
N ILE A 10 18.05 -1.22 33.97
CA ILE A 10 18.33 -0.56 32.67
C ILE A 10 18.26 -1.57 31.53
N MET A 11 18.69 -2.81 31.73
CA MET A 11 18.62 -3.89 30.73
C MET A 11 17.19 -4.41 30.52
N LEU A 12 16.31 -4.28 31.52
CA LEU A 12 14.87 -4.58 31.41
C LEU A 12 14.08 -3.47 30.71
N LEU A 13 14.56 -2.22 30.76
CA LEU A 13 13.93 -1.08 30.09
C LEU A 13 14.21 -1.05 28.58
N THR A 14 15.19 -1.82 28.09
CA THR A 14 15.54 -1.85 26.64
C THR A 14 14.80 -2.93 25.85
N THR A 15 13.96 -3.77 26.47
CA THR A 15 13.30 -4.91 25.79
C THR A 15 11.85 -4.68 25.39
N VAL A 16 11.30 -3.47 25.52
CA VAL A 16 9.91 -3.17 25.12
C VAL A 16 9.85 -2.01 24.13
N TYR A 17 10.54 -2.18 23.00
CA TYR A 17 10.09 -1.59 21.75
C TYR A 17 9.78 -2.76 20.83
N ALA A 18 8.56 -3.29 20.94
CA ALA A 18 7.98 -4.02 19.83
C ALA A 18 7.81 -2.99 18.72
N PHE A 19 8.79 -2.91 17.82
CA PHE A 19 8.63 -2.17 16.57
C PHE A 19 7.45 -2.82 15.84
N GLY A 20 6.41 -2.05 15.54
CA GLY A 20 5.29 -2.62 14.82
C GLY A 20 5.71 -3.11 13.45
N ALA A 21 5.22 -4.30 13.08
CA ALA A 21 5.41 -4.81 11.74
C ALA A 21 4.77 -3.90 10.68
N SER A 22 5.52 -3.59 9.63
CA SER A 22 5.01 -2.92 8.43
C SER A 22 5.43 -3.68 7.18
N TYR A 23 4.58 -3.69 6.17
CA TYR A 23 4.81 -4.37 4.90
C TYR A 23 4.41 -3.51 3.72
N GLU A 24 5.39 -3.26 2.86
CA GLU A 24 5.24 -2.59 1.56
C GLU A 24 5.68 -3.55 0.44
N PRO A 25 4.90 -3.71 -0.65
CA PRO A 25 5.28 -4.57 -1.76
C PRO A 25 6.54 -4.07 -2.47
N LYS A 26 7.60 -4.87 -2.51
CA LYS A 26 8.87 -4.47 -3.16
C LYS A 26 8.88 -4.64 -4.67
N TYR A 27 7.97 -5.45 -5.22
CA TYR A 27 7.86 -5.77 -6.64
C TYR A 27 6.42 -5.57 -7.10
N SER A 28 6.23 -4.98 -8.29
CA SER A 28 4.90 -4.66 -8.80
C SER A 28 4.02 -5.90 -9.01
N GLU A 29 4.62 -7.06 -9.28
CA GLU A 29 3.96 -8.35 -9.45
C GLU A 29 3.26 -8.87 -8.18
N LYS A 30 3.62 -8.33 -7.00
CA LYS A 30 2.93 -8.65 -5.74
C LYS A 30 1.56 -7.99 -5.65
N ILE A 31 1.26 -7.03 -6.52
CA ILE A 31 -0.04 -6.40 -6.64
C ILE A 31 -0.72 -6.96 -7.88
N ASN A 32 -1.98 -7.37 -7.76
CA ASN A 32 -2.74 -7.85 -8.90
C ASN A 32 -2.88 -6.71 -9.93
N ARG A 33 -2.33 -6.89 -11.14
CA ARG A 33 -2.36 -5.87 -12.21
C ARG A 33 -3.76 -5.45 -12.64
N TYR A 34 -4.76 -6.33 -12.46
CA TYR A 34 -6.15 -6.09 -12.81
C TYR A 34 -7.00 -5.60 -11.63
N SER A 35 -6.38 -5.36 -10.47
CA SER A 35 -7.09 -4.76 -9.33
C SER A 35 -7.54 -3.33 -9.62
N THR A 36 -8.67 -2.97 -9.02
CA THR A 36 -9.27 -1.63 -9.14
C THR A 36 -8.88 -0.72 -7.97
N GLY A 37 -8.55 -1.30 -6.81
CA GLY A 37 -8.12 -0.55 -5.64
C GLY A 37 -7.76 -1.42 -4.44
N VAL A 38 -7.88 -0.83 -3.26
CA VAL A 38 -7.70 -1.50 -1.97
C VAL A 38 -8.88 -1.23 -1.04
N PHE A 39 -9.11 -2.17 -0.15
CA PHE A 39 -10.08 -2.06 0.94
C PHE A 39 -9.36 -1.97 2.27
N ALA A 40 -9.66 -0.94 3.06
CA ALA A 40 -9.14 -0.73 4.40
C ALA A 40 -9.89 -1.59 5.42
N VAL A 41 -9.18 -2.37 6.20
CA VAL A 41 -9.75 -3.15 7.32
C VAL A 41 -9.40 -2.46 8.62
N THR A 42 -10.40 -1.98 9.35
CA THR A 42 -10.21 -1.25 10.62
C THR A 42 -9.98 -2.20 11.80
N GLU A 43 -10.90 -3.15 11.99
CA GLU A 43 -10.83 -4.18 13.03
C GLU A 43 -11.34 -5.53 12.54
N LYS A 44 -12.51 -5.50 11.89
CA LYS A 44 -13.21 -6.68 11.42
C LYS A 44 -14.03 -6.37 10.17
N VAL A 45 -14.08 -7.30 9.22
CA VAL A 45 -14.98 -7.25 8.07
C VAL A 45 -15.62 -8.61 7.81
N THR A 46 -16.90 -8.59 7.44
CA THR A 46 -17.67 -9.79 7.07
C THR A 46 -17.59 -10.01 5.58
N VAL A 47 -17.33 -11.24 5.15
CA VAL A 47 -17.14 -11.62 3.75
C VAL A 47 -18.28 -12.51 3.28
N TYR A 48 -18.89 -12.12 2.16
CA TYR A 48 -20.03 -12.77 1.51
C TYR A 48 -19.61 -13.53 0.25
N ASP A 49 -20.35 -14.59 -0.10
CA ASP A 49 -20.08 -15.39 -1.31
C ASP A 49 -20.45 -14.66 -2.62
N GLU A 50 -21.57 -13.96 -2.60
CA GLU A 50 -22.12 -13.20 -3.73
C GLU A 50 -22.13 -11.70 -3.45
N PRO A 51 -22.25 -10.83 -4.49
CA PRO A 51 -22.36 -9.38 -4.32
C PRO A 51 -23.75 -8.99 -3.77
N SER A 52 -24.08 -9.48 -2.58
CA SER A 52 -25.30 -9.17 -1.83
C SER A 52 -25.04 -9.32 -0.34
N ASP A 53 -25.57 -8.40 0.45
CA ASP A 53 -25.48 -8.44 1.91
C ASP A 53 -26.44 -9.44 2.58
N THR A 54 -27.34 -10.01 1.79
CA THR A 54 -28.21 -11.13 2.18
C THR A 54 -27.62 -12.49 1.80
N SER A 55 -26.49 -12.50 1.09
CA SER A 55 -25.76 -13.73 0.73
C SER A 55 -25.23 -14.45 1.96
N GLN A 56 -24.92 -15.74 1.79
CA GLN A 56 -24.19 -16.52 2.77
C GLN A 56 -22.86 -15.83 3.13
N ILE A 57 -22.59 -15.75 4.45
CA ILE A 57 -21.29 -15.36 5.00
C ILE A 57 -20.34 -16.54 4.87
N ILE A 58 -19.21 -16.32 4.19
CA ILE A 58 -18.19 -17.34 3.95
C ILE A 58 -16.95 -17.13 4.84
N ASP A 59 -16.69 -15.89 5.26
CA ASP A 59 -15.57 -15.58 6.12
C ASP A 59 -15.80 -14.35 7.00
N VAL A 60 -14.97 -14.21 8.03
CA VAL A 60 -14.84 -13.00 8.83
C VAL A 60 -13.35 -12.73 8.99
N ILE A 61 -12.89 -11.60 8.48
CA ILE A 61 -11.50 -11.17 8.61
C ILE A 61 -11.42 -10.28 9.85
N GLU A 62 -10.78 -10.74 10.92
CA GLU A 62 -10.60 -10.00 12.17
C GLU A 62 -9.10 -9.84 12.49
N ILE A 63 -8.67 -8.62 12.84
CA ILE A 63 -7.28 -8.28 13.09
C ILE A 63 -6.92 -8.53 14.56
N ASP A 64 -6.02 -9.48 14.83
CA ASP A 64 -5.37 -9.65 16.13
C ASP A 64 -4.03 -8.92 16.12
N LYS A 65 -4.06 -7.65 16.58
CA LYS A 65 -2.89 -6.75 16.59
C LYS A 65 -1.79 -7.21 17.55
N ILE A 66 -2.15 -7.90 18.64
CA ILE A 66 -1.21 -8.35 19.67
C ILE A 66 -0.38 -9.53 19.13
N LYS A 67 -1.03 -10.45 18.41
CA LYS A 67 -0.36 -11.61 17.82
C LYS A 67 0.20 -11.34 16.42
N GLU A 68 -0.11 -10.19 15.83
CA GLU A 68 0.17 -9.86 14.43
C GLU A 68 -0.40 -10.90 13.45
N LYS A 69 -1.65 -11.30 13.69
CA LYS A 69 -2.35 -12.33 12.90
C LYS A 69 -3.75 -11.89 12.51
N VAL A 70 -4.29 -12.49 11.45
CA VAL A 70 -5.70 -12.40 11.10
C VAL A 70 -6.42 -13.66 11.59
N ARG A 71 -7.54 -13.48 12.28
CA ARG A 71 -8.47 -14.57 12.55
C ARG A 71 -9.50 -14.63 11.43
N THR A 72 -9.70 -15.83 10.90
CA THR A 72 -10.69 -16.18 9.88
C THR A 72 -11.60 -17.29 10.41
N ASN A 73 -12.68 -17.58 9.69
CA ASN A 73 -13.54 -18.73 10.01
C ASN A 73 -12.77 -20.07 9.92
N THR A 74 -11.70 -20.12 9.13
CA THR A 74 -10.83 -21.29 8.97
C THR A 74 -9.67 -21.37 9.96
N GLY A 75 -9.49 -20.37 10.83
CA GLY A 75 -8.42 -20.31 11.83
C GLY A 75 -7.57 -19.03 11.75
N GLU A 76 -6.43 -19.02 12.42
CA GLU A 76 -5.48 -17.91 12.40
C GLU A 76 -4.55 -18.01 11.17
N THR A 77 -4.35 -16.90 10.45
CA THR A 77 -3.40 -16.77 9.34
C THR A 77 -2.52 -15.51 9.52
N SER A 78 -1.49 -15.37 8.70
CA SER A 78 -0.55 -14.25 8.79
C SER A 78 -1.10 -12.96 8.18
N PHE A 79 -0.59 -11.79 8.59
CA PHE A 79 -0.89 -10.54 7.88
C PHE A 79 -0.47 -10.58 6.41
N HIS A 80 0.66 -11.20 6.07
CA HIS A 80 1.18 -11.25 4.71
C HIS A 80 0.34 -12.08 3.72
N SER A 81 -0.47 -13.02 4.21
CA SER A 81 -1.38 -13.80 3.35
C SER A 81 -2.66 -13.03 3.03
N VAL A 82 -3.06 -12.09 3.88
CA VAL A 82 -4.34 -11.36 3.75
C VAL A 82 -4.13 -9.96 3.17
N PHE A 83 -3.18 -9.21 3.70
CA PHE A 83 -2.97 -7.82 3.37
C PHE A 83 -1.97 -7.64 2.24
N THR A 84 -2.34 -6.79 1.28
CA THR A 84 -1.44 -6.31 0.23
C THR A 84 -0.37 -5.40 0.80
N THR A 85 -0.73 -4.58 1.78
CA THR A 85 0.19 -3.68 2.47
C THR A 85 -0.40 -3.34 3.84
N PHE A 86 0.44 -3.18 4.85
CA PHE A 86 0.00 -2.84 6.21
C PHE A 86 1.07 -2.10 7.01
N SER A 87 0.65 -1.34 8.01
CA SER A 87 1.50 -0.78 9.08
C SER A 87 0.76 -0.92 10.39
N THR A 88 1.26 -1.76 11.30
CA THR A 88 0.62 -1.95 12.61
C THR A 88 0.76 -0.70 13.48
N ASP A 89 1.89 0.00 13.38
CA ASP A 89 2.15 1.26 14.08
C ASP A 89 1.14 2.35 13.71
N LYS A 90 0.78 2.44 12.42
CA LYS A 90 -0.20 3.42 11.92
C LYS A 90 -1.64 2.90 11.92
N ASN A 91 -1.86 1.66 12.34
CA ASN A 91 -3.16 0.98 12.29
C ASN A 91 -3.76 0.97 10.86
N LEU A 92 -2.93 0.67 9.86
CA LEU A 92 -3.32 0.63 8.45
C LEU A 92 -3.22 -0.79 7.90
N TYR A 93 -4.30 -1.30 7.30
CA TYR A 93 -4.35 -2.65 6.75
C TYR A 93 -5.18 -2.66 5.48
N PHE A 94 -4.56 -3.02 4.36
CA PHE A 94 -5.18 -2.92 3.04
C PHE A 94 -5.20 -4.26 2.31
N ILE A 95 -6.37 -4.65 1.81
CA ILE A 95 -6.58 -5.84 1.00
C ILE A 95 -6.84 -5.42 -0.45
N THR A 96 -6.29 -6.15 -1.42
CA THR A 96 -6.52 -5.87 -2.85
C THR A 96 -7.99 -6.11 -3.21
N VAL A 97 -8.59 -5.16 -3.92
CA VAL A 97 -9.91 -5.26 -4.56
C VAL A 97 -9.74 -5.63 -6.03
N ILE A 98 -10.44 -6.67 -6.47
CA ILE A 98 -10.35 -7.20 -7.83
C ILE A 98 -11.60 -7.00 -8.68
N ASP A 99 -12.74 -6.67 -8.05
CA ASP A 99 -14.01 -6.46 -8.75
C ASP A 99 -14.96 -5.61 -7.90
N GLU A 100 -16.00 -5.05 -8.53
CA GLU A 100 -16.96 -4.11 -7.93
C GLU A 100 -18.37 -4.43 -8.42
N ALA A 101 -19.35 -4.43 -7.52
CA ALA A 101 -20.76 -4.64 -7.85
C ALA A 101 -21.65 -3.90 -6.86
N GLN A 102 -22.40 -2.90 -7.37
CA GLN A 102 -23.27 -2.03 -6.56
C GLN A 102 -22.48 -1.33 -5.44
N ASP A 103 -22.75 -1.65 -4.18
CA ASP A 103 -22.07 -1.16 -2.97
C ASP A 103 -21.06 -2.16 -2.39
N LEU A 104 -20.85 -3.30 -3.05
CA LEU A 104 -19.88 -4.32 -2.64
C LEU A 104 -18.64 -4.35 -3.54
N VAL A 105 -17.53 -4.75 -2.92
CA VAL A 105 -16.25 -4.97 -3.60
C VAL A 105 -15.76 -6.38 -3.33
N LYS A 106 -15.14 -6.98 -4.34
CA LYS A 106 -14.57 -8.32 -4.23
C LYS A 106 -13.11 -8.25 -3.83
N LEU A 107 -12.80 -8.84 -2.68
CA LEU A 107 -11.46 -8.94 -2.12
C LEU A 107 -10.72 -10.15 -2.68
N CYS A 108 -9.39 -10.08 -2.71
CA CYS A 108 -8.50 -11.22 -2.90
C CYS A 108 -7.56 -11.33 -1.69
N TYR A 109 -7.66 -12.42 -0.92
CA TYR A 109 -6.95 -12.62 0.34
C TYR A 109 -6.76 -14.11 0.62
N ASP A 110 -5.63 -14.53 1.19
CA ASP A 110 -5.34 -15.91 1.60
C ASP A 110 -5.69 -16.97 0.53
N ASN A 111 -5.43 -16.66 -0.75
CA ASN A 111 -5.82 -17.47 -1.93
C ASN A 111 -7.33 -17.70 -2.12
N LYS A 112 -8.16 -16.90 -1.45
CA LYS A 112 -9.62 -16.87 -1.56
C LYS A 112 -10.08 -15.54 -2.16
N THR A 113 -11.35 -15.48 -2.51
CA THR A 113 -12.04 -14.24 -2.88
C THR A 113 -13.39 -14.18 -2.21
N GLY A 114 -13.89 -12.99 -1.95
CA GLY A 114 -15.24 -12.79 -1.44
C GLY A 114 -15.64 -11.33 -1.41
N TRP A 115 -16.92 -11.07 -1.23
CA TRP A 115 -17.51 -9.74 -1.32
C TRP A 115 -17.62 -9.09 0.06
N VAL A 116 -17.36 -7.80 0.12
CA VAL A 116 -17.54 -6.97 1.33
C VAL A 116 -18.25 -5.69 0.95
N LYS A 117 -18.99 -5.08 1.89
CA LYS A 117 -19.52 -3.74 1.68
C LYS A 117 -18.37 -2.74 1.62
N ALA A 118 -18.32 -1.93 0.56
CA ALA A 118 -17.27 -0.95 0.35
C ALA A 118 -17.30 0.16 1.39
N GLU A 119 -18.48 0.76 1.60
CA GLU A 119 -18.68 1.96 2.42
C GLU A 119 -17.57 3.00 2.16
N GLU A 120 -17.03 3.62 3.21
CA GLU A 120 -15.90 4.56 3.12
C GLU A 120 -14.53 3.87 3.14
N ASN A 121 -14.50 2.53 3.20
CA ASN A 121 -13.27 1.75 3.35
C ASN A 121 -12.63 1.38 2.02
N TYR A 122 -13.32 1.61 0.89
CA TYR A 122 -12.79 1.33 -0.43
C TYR A 122 -12.08 2.54 -1.04
N TYR A 123 -10.84 2.32 -1.48
CA TYR A 123 -10.04 3.30 -2.20
C TYR A 123 -9.70 2.75 -3.58
N ILE A 124 -10.20 3.39 -4.65
CA ILE A 124 -9.61 3.18 -5.98
C ILE A 124 -8.12 3.53 -5.94
N TRP A 125 -7.30 2.86 -6.75
CA TRP A 125 -5.84 3.04 -6.68
C TRP A 125 -5.37 4.49 -6.77
N LYS A 126 -6.02 5.31 -7.59
CA LYS A 126 -5.73 6.73 -7.72
C LYS A 126 -5.88 7.46 -6.39
N ASP A 127 -6.94 7.17 -5.64
CA ASP A 127 -7.25 7.87 -4.40
C ASP A 127 -6.36 7.36 -3.27
N PHE A 128 -6.09 6.05 -3.24
CA PHE A 128 -5.07 5.45 -2.34
C PHE A 128 -3.68 6.07 -2.56
N LEU A 129 -3.22 6.13 -3.82
CA LEU A 129 -1.92 6.75 -4.13
C LEU A 129 -1.92 8.24 -3.78
N PHE A 130 -3.02 8.95 -4.00
CA PHE A 130 -3.09 10.37 -3.69
C PHE A 130 -3.01 10.64 -2.19
N GLN A 131 -3.80 9.92 -1.40
CA GLN A 131 -3.84 10.09 0.05
C GLN A 131 -2.50 9.73 0.68
N TYR A 132 -2.06 8.49 0.51
CA TYR A 132 -0.86 8.00 1.19
C TYR A 132 0.44 8.49 0.53
N GLY A 133 0.44 8.71 -0.78
CA GLY A 133 1.61 9.23 -1.49
C GLY A 133 1.89 10.71 -1.24
N LYS A 134 0.85 11.52 -0.94
CA LYS A 134 1.04 12.92 -0.56
C LYS A 134 1.58 13.05 0.85
N GLU A 135 1.13 12.21 1.77
CA GLU A 135 1.54 12.22 3.18
C GLU A 135 2.93 11.63 3.37
N ASN A 136 3.22 10.49 2.74
CA ASN A 136 4.42 9.71 3.02
C ASN A 136 5.44 9.68 1.86
N GLY A 137 5.08 10.21 0.69
CA GLY A 137 5.85 10.06 -0.55
C GLY A 137 5.59 8.71 -1.24
N LEU A 138 6.11 8.59 -2.46
CA LEU A 138 6.07 7.37 -3.27
C LEU A 138 7.48 6.84 -3.51
N TYR A 139 7.60 5.52 -3.63
CA TYR A 139 8.81 4.84 -4.10
C TYR A 139 8.58 4.11 -5.42
N PHE A 140 9.67 3.87 -6.13
CA PHE A 140 9.67 2.98 -7.29
C PHE A 140 9.76 1.53 -6.85
N PHE A 141 8.93 0.66 -7.44
CA PHE A 141 9.15 -0.78 -7.30
C PHE A 141 10.57 -1.18 -7.72
N ARG A 142 11.13 -2.21 -7.10
CA ARG A 142 12.50 -2.68 -7.42
C ARG A 142 12.67 -3.16 -8.86
N ASN A 143 11.59 -3.61 -9.48
CA ASN A 143 11.55 -4.02 -10.88
C ASN A 143 11.05 -2.90 -11.83
N ALA A 144 10.97 -1.65 -11.36
CA ALA A 144 10.71 -0.52 -12.24
C ALA A 144 11.88 -0.35 -13.22
N LYS A 145 11.55 -0.28 -14.51
CA LYS A 145 12.56 -0.11 -15.56
C LYS A 145 13.08 1.34 -15.60
N PRO A 146 14.37 1.58 -15.94
CA PRO A 146 14.94 2.93 -15.99
C PRO A 146 14.16 3.92 -16.87
N GLU A 147 13.56 3.46 -17.97
CA GLU A 147 12.74 4.31 -18.85
C GLU A 147 11.50 4.90 -18.15
N ASN A 148 11.03 4.26 -17.08
CA ASN A 148 9.91 4.72 -16.26
C ASN A 148 10.34 5.69 -15.16
N MET A 149 11.66 5.83 -14.90
CA MET A 149 12.23 6.74 -13.90
C MET A 149 12.56 8.10 -14.54
N ALA A 150 11.56 8.71 -15.18
CA ALA A 150 11.72 9.98 -15.87
C ALA A 150 10.56 10.93 -15.61
N LEU A 151 10.88 12.22 -15.54
CA LEU A 151 9.92 13.31 -15.46
C LEU A 151 9.69 13.91 -16.84
N TYR A 152 8.43 14.20 -17.14
CA TYR A 152 7.94 14.70 -18.42
C TYR A 152 7.25 16.05 -18.23
N GLN A 153 7.27 16.90 -19.27
CA GLN A 153 6.65 18.22 -19.21
C GLN A 153 5.12 18.16 -19.15
N LYS A 154 4.53 17.12 -19.73
CA LYS A 154 3.08 16.88 -19.77
C LYS A 154 2.80 15.41 -19.40
N PRO A 155 1.56 15.06 -18.99
CA PRO A 155 1.16 13.68 -18.71
C PRO A 155 0.98 12.88 -20.01
N ASP A 156 2.05 12.77 -20.78
CA ASP A 156 2.12 12.21 -22.12
C ASP A 156 3.55 11.72 -22.39
N GLU A 157 3.68 10.49 -22.86
CA GLU A 157 4.94 9.81 -23.17
C GLU A 157 5.69 10.49 -24.32
N THR A 158 4.97 11.17 -25.22
CA THR A 158 5.55 11.91 -26.35
C THR A 158 6.07 13.29 -25.94
N SER A 159 5.76 13.74 -24.72
CA SER A 159 6.19 15.05 -24.27
C SER A 159 7.68 15.09 -23.94
N LYS A 160 8.24 16.30 -23.94
CA LYS A 160 9.66 16.50 -23.64
C LYS A 160 9.99 15.95 -22.24
N LYS A 161 11.00 15.06 -22.20
CA LYS A 161 11.62 14.61 -20.96
C LYS A 161 12.35 15.79 -20.29
N ILE A 162 12.01 16.07 -19.04
CA ILE A 162 12.64 17.11 -18.20
C ILE A 162 13.89 16.55 -17.52
N ALA A 163 13.77 15.36 -16.93
CA ALA A 163 14.84 14.70 -16.19
C ALA A 163 14.66 13.18 -16.24
N SER A 164 15.76 12.46 -16.04
CA SER A 164 15.79 11.01 -15.82
C SER A 164 16.68 10.69 -14.63
N PHE A 165 16.37 9.60 -13.94
CA PHE A 165 17.07 9.19 -12.74
C PHE A 165 17.54 7.75 -12.88
N ASP A 166 18.80 7.50 -12.55
CA ASP A 166 19.42 6.18 -12.67
C ASP A 166 19.16 5.28 -11.44
N TYR A 167 18.51 5.82 -10.41
CA TYR A 167 18.20 5.12 -9.17
C TYR A 167 16.90 5.64 -8.57
N ALA A 168 16.27 4.80 -7.75
CA ALA A 168 15.04 5.14 -7.05
C ALA A 168 15.28 6.29 -6.08
N ARG A 169 14.45 7.33 -6.20
CA ARG A 169 14.41 8.46 -5.27
C ARG A 169 13.00 8.62 -4.69
N PRO A 170 12.87 9.21 -3.49
CA PRO A 170 11.56 9.61 -2.98
C PRO A 170 10.87 10.53 -3.99
N VAL A 171 9.63 10.19 -4.32
CA VAL A 171 8.78 10.95 -5.24
C VAL A 171 7.69 11.63 -4.41
N PHE A 172 7.68 12.96 -4.37
CA PHE A 172 6.70 13.73 -3.61
C PHE A 172 5.52 14.11 -4.50
N LEU A 173 4.38 13.48 -4.23
CA LEU A 173 3.18 13.62 -5.04
C LEU A 173 2.51 14.98 -4.84
N LYS A 174 2.11 15.62 -5.95
CA LYS A 174 1.33 16.87 -5.94
C LYS A 174 -0.08 16.68 -6.51
N LEU A 175 -0.21 15.91 -7.57
CA LEU A 175 -1.49 15.69 -8.29
C LEU A 175 -1.45 14.36 -9.05
N ILE A 176 -2.61 13.73 -9.26
CA ILE A 176 -2.75 12.59 -10.18
C ILE A 176 -3.72 12.94 -11.32
N ARG A 177 -3.37 12.55 -12.55
CA ARG A 177 -4.21 12.63 -13.75
C ARG A 177 -4.06 11.36 -14.58
N GLY A 178 -5.09 10.50 -14.59
CA GLY A 178 -5.01 9.18 -15.23
C GLY A 178 -3.84 8.38 -14.65
N SER A 179 -3.02 7.77 -15.49
CA SER A 179 -1.83 7.00 -15.09
C SER A 179 -0.59 7.86 -14.79
N TRP A 180 -0.75 9.18 -14.69
CA TRP A 180 0.33 10.14 -14.46
C TRP A 180 0.19 10.87 -13.13
N ALA A 181 1.32 11.10 -12.47
CA ALA A 181 1.45 11.84 -11.24
C ALA A 181 2.32 13.08 -11.51
N LEU A 182 1.83 14.27 -11.16
CA LEU A 182 2.70 15.44 -11.04
C LEU A 182 3.44 15.31 -9.72
N ALA A 183 4.76 15.30 -9.77
CA ALA A 183 5.59 15.09 -8.60
C ALA A 183 6.86 15.94 -8.62
N SER A 184 7.43 16.15 -7.44
CA SER A 184 8.80 16.65 -7.28
C SER A 184 9.74 15.53 -6.88
N MET A 185 10.93 15.53 -7.49
CA MET A 185 12.05 14.65 -7.13
C MET A 185 13.30 15.50 -6.91
N SER A 186 14.16 15.10 -5.97
CA SER A 186 15.44 15.78 -5.77
C SER A 186 16.40 15.45 -6.92
N ASP A 187 17.18 16.44 -7.37
CA ASP A 187 18.34 16.21 -8.22
C ASP A 187 19.57 15.82 -7.37
N PHE A 188 20.62 15.19 -7.93
CA PHE A 188 21.82 14.85 -7.15
C PHE A 188 22.71 16.07 -7.02
N GLY A 189 23.19 16.37 -5.81
CA GLY A 189 24.25 17.36 -5.59
C GLY A 189 23.78 18.80 -5.42
N ASP A 190 22.52 19.12 -5.73
CA ASP A 190 21.88 20.39 -5.40
C ASP A 190 20.59 20.12 -4.63
N ASP A 191 20.30 20.89 -3.58
CA ASP A 191 19.03 20.89 -2.83
C ASP A 191 17.81 21.34 -3.68
N SER A 192 17.94 21.25 -5.01
CA SER A 192 16.94 21.62 -5.97
C SER A 192 16.00 20.44 -6.28
N TYR A 193 14.71 20.76 -6.34
CA TYR A 193 13.66 19.81 -6.72
C TYR A 193 13.25 20.06 -8.16
N VAL A 194 13.25 19.00 -8.96
CA VAL A 194 12.70 19.02 -10.31
C VAL A 194 11.24 18.60 -10.24
N ILE A 195 10.34 19.40 -10.81
CA ILE A 195 8.92 19.11 -10.88
C ILE A 195 8.57 18.66 -12.31
N GLY A 196 7.82 17.57 -12.42
CA GLY A 196 7.31 17.10 -13.69
C GLY A 196 6.30 15.98 -13.54
N TRP A 197 5.79 15.50 -14.66
CA TRP A 197 4.88 14.37 -14.73
C TRP A 197 5.66 13.06 -14.78
N ILE A 198 5.33 12.13 -13.89
CA ILE A 198 5.86 10.78 -13.85
C ILE A 198 4.74 9.78 -13.99
N ARG A 199 5.01 8.64 -14.61
CA ARG A 199 4.03 7.58 -14.73
C ARG A 199 3.99 6.75 -13.45
N TRP A 200 2.81 6.54 -12.87
CA TRP A 200 2.65 5.68 -11.68
C TRP A 200 2.12 4.28 -12.02
N ARG A 201 1.48 4.11 -13.19
CA ARG A 201 0.97 2.83 -13.71
C ARG A 201 1.14 2.75 -15.23
N ASN A 202 1.55 1.59 -15.72
CA ASN A 202 1.66 1.30 -17.15
C ASN A 202 0.29 1.09 -17.81
N GLN A 203 0.26 1.08 -19.14
CA GLN A 203 -0.96 0.80 -19.91
C GLN A 203 -1.47 -0.63 -19.68
N ASP A 204 -0.56 -1.58 -19.40
CA ASP A 204 -0.89 -2.98 -19.08
C ASP A 204 -1.39 -3.19 -17.64
N GLY A 205 -1.56 -2.10 -16.87
CA GLY A 205 -2.02 -2.13 -15.49
C GLY A 205 -0.93 -2.38 -14.45
N SER A 206 0.32 -2.65 -14.84
CA SER A 206 1.43 -2.83 -13.89
C SER A 206 1.80 -1.51 -13.20
N PHE A 207 2.07 -1.60 -11.89
CA PHE A 207 2.45 -0.43 -11.10
C PHE A 207 3.94 -0.10 -11.25
N ILE A 208 4.25 1.19 -11.19
CA ILE A 208 5.61 1.74 -11.23
C ILE A 208 5.96 2.36 -9.88
N LEU A 209 5.00 3.10 -9.32
CA LEU A 209 5.12 3.79 -8.05
C LEU A 209 4.14 3.21 -7.02
N PHE A 210 4.54 3.26 -5.75
CA PHE A 210 3.69 2.88 -4.63
C PHE A 210 3.92 3.80 -3.43
N PRO A 211 2.90 4.07 -2.59
CA PRO A 211 3.08 4.86 -1.38
C PRO A 211 3.95 4.18 -0.34
N HIS A 212 4.73 4.98 0.37
CA HIS A 212 5.19 4.55 1.68
C HIS A 212 4.00 4.53 2.65
N ILE A 213 3.89 3.51 3.49
CA ILE A 213 2.83 3.40 4.50
C ILE A 213 3.36 3.06 5.88
#